data_AF-A0A1E2WML8-F1
#
_entry.id   AF-A0A1E2WML8-F1
#
_cell.length_a   1.000
_cell.length_b   1.000
_cell.length_c   1.000
_cell.angle_alpha   90.00
_cell.angle_beta   90.00
_cell.angle_gamma   90.00
#
_symmetry.space_group_name_H-M   'P 1'
#
loop_
_entity.id
_entity.type
_entity.pdbx_description
1 polymer ?
#
loop_
_entity_poly.entity_id
_entity_poly.type
_entity_poly.pdbx_seq_one_letter_code
_entity_poly.pdbx_strand_id
1 'polypeptide(L)'
;MWGQVAIANQTPGQVEQSNSASLLVENSVSGEGIKAYRGGEGSAAPIPSAEKWSHEAIVARSNMRPLRREKLNRAANSGENPGFEFLQECWSDDPALQIVIKKLLAKFPQWGLRLQAEY
;
A
#
# COMPACT_ATOMS: atom_id res chain seq x y z
N MET A 1 41.15 -17.27 -18.32
CA MET A 1 40.29 -18.43 -18.02
C MET A 1 40.33 -18.64 -16.51
N TRP A 2 39.15 -18.62 -15.88
CA TRP A 2 38.77 -19.04 -14.51
C TRP A 2 39.75 -20.03 -13.86
N GLY A 3 40.06 -20.04 -12.56
CA GLY A 3 39.52 -19.40 -11.35
C GLY A 3 40.08 -20.20 -10.15
N GLN A 4 40.22 -19.57 -8.98
CA GLN A 4 40.46 -20.25 -7.68
C GLN A 4 39.89 -19.32 -6.58
N VAL A 5 39.36 -19.74 -5.43
CA VAL A 5 38.71 -20.96 -4.90
C VAL A 5 38.10 -20.51 -3.55
N ALA A 6 36.95 -21.09 -3.22
CA ALA A 6 36.32 -21.30 -1.91
C ALA A 6 36.58 -20.35 -0.71
N ILE A 7 35.48 -19.85 -0.14
CA ILE A 7 35.35 -19.74 1.31
C ILE A 7 34.10 -20.53 1.71
N ALA A 8 34.33 -21.69 2.31
CA ALA A 8 33.36 -22.40 3.11
C ALA A 8 33.27 -21.72 4.49
N ASN A 9 32.04 -21.53 4.99
CA ASN A 9 31.76 -21.56 6.42
C ASN A 9 30.31 -22.02 6.62
N GLN A 10 30.18 -23.10 7.38
CA GLN A 10 28.96 -23.80 7.72
C GLN A 10 28.23 -23.15 8.92
N THR A 11 26.89 -23.21 8.83
CA THR A 11 25.75 -23.27 9.77
C THR A 11 26.02 -23.28 11.30
N PRO A 12 25.13 -22.74 12.16
CA PRO A 12 23.86 -23.43 12.50
C PRO A 12 22.67 -22.53 12.88
N GLY A 13 21.44 -23.04 12.77
CA GLY A 13 20.30 -22.51 13.55
C GLY A 13 18.98 -22.49 12.80
N GLN A 14 18.24 -23.59 12.88
CA GLN A 14 16.78 -23.53 12.87
C GLN A 14 16.31 -22.44 13.82
N VAL A 15 15.54 -21.48 13.33
CA VAL A 15 14.43 -20.93 14.10
C VAL A 15 13.21 -21.03 13.19
N GLU A 16 12.52 -22.14 13.37
CA GLU A 16 11.09 -22.22 13.14
C GLU A 16 10.45 -21.11 14.00
N GLN A 17 10.08 -20.00 13.36
CA GLN A 17 9.15 -19.05 13.98
C GLN A 17 7.93 -18.95 13.08
N SER A 18 7.12 -20.00 13.19
CA SER A 18 5.67 -19.86 13.14
C SER A 18 5.30 -18.64 14.00
N ASN A 19 5.12 -17.49 13.35
CA ASN A 19 4.34 -16.41 13.93
C ASN A 19 2.88 -16.84 13.87
N SER A 20 2.53 -17.79 14.73
CA SER A 20 1.18 -17.96 15.23
C SER A 20 0.83 -16.65 15.94
N ALA A 21 0.21 -15.73 15.22
CA ALA A 21 -0.46 -14.59 15.84
C ALA A 21 -1.60 -15.17 16.68
N SER A 22 -1.33 -15.36 17.97
CA SER A 22 -2.34 -15.67 18.97
C SER A 22 -3.45 -14.64 18.87
N LEU A 23 -4.60 -15.07 18.36
CA LEU A 23 -5.85 -14.35 18.46
C LEU A 23 -6.30 -14.46 19.92
N LEU A 24 -5.79 -13.58 20.77
CA LEU A 24 -6.26 -13.46 22.14
C LEU A 24 -6.64 -12.02 22.41
N VAL A 25 -7.95 -11.85 22.61
CA VAL A 25 -8.60 -11.11 23.71
C VAL A 25 -8.33 -9.59 23.68
N GLU A 26 -9.30 -8.68 23.62
CA GLU A 26 -10.56 -8.58 24.35
C GLU A 26 -11.58 -7.78 23.52
N ASN A 27 -12.80 -8.31 23.35
CA ASN A 27 -14.00 -7.47 23.37
C ASN A 27 -15.19 -8.31 23.83
N SER A 28 -15.15 -8.71 25.09
CA SER A 28 -16.34 -9.13 25.81
C SER A 28 -16.99 -7.90 26.43
N VAL A 29 -17.77 -7.16 25.65
CA VAL A 29 -18.84 -6.32 26.18
C VAL A 29 -20.11 -7.17 26.20
N SER A 30 -20.42 -7.66 27.39
CA SER A 30 -21.74 -8.15 27.76
C SER A 30 -22.66 -6.94 27.90
N GLY A 31 -23.68 -6.88 27.05
CA GLY A 31 -24.71 -5.85 27.06
C GLY A 31 -26.04 -6.49 26.68
N GLU A 32 -26.81 -6.77 27.73
CA GLU A 32 -28.15 -7.33 27.79
C GLU A 32 -29.11 -6.85 26.69
N GLY A 33 -29.99 -7.75 26.25
CA GLY A 33 -30.77 -7.62 25.03
C GLY A 33 -31.86 -6.55 25.02
N ILE A 34 -32.19 -6.08 23.82
CA ILE A 34 -33.46 -5.43 23.53
C ILE A 34 -34.01 -6.00 22.22
N LYS A 35 -35.00 -6.89 22.37
CA LYS A 35 -35.87 -7.35 21.29
C LYS A 35 -36.80 -6.19 20.92
N ALA A 36 -36.62 -5.59 19.76
CA ALA A 36 -37.67 -4.79 19.12
C ALA A 36 -37.57 -4.89 17.59
N TYR A 37 -38.65 -5.43 17.04
CA TYR A 37 -38.96 -5.65 15.64
C TYR A 37 -39.19 -4.33 14.91
N ARG A 38 -38.43 -4.02 13.85
CA ARG A 38 -38.96 -3.31 12.67
C ARG A 38 -37.97 -3.35 11.51
N GLY A 39 -38.40 -3.98 10.41
CA GLY A 39 -37.76 -3.81 9.11
C GLY A 39 -37.74 -2.32 8.73
N GLY A 40 -36.55 -1.81 8.56
CA GLY A 40 -36.29 -0.59 7.82
C GLY A 40 -35.18 -0.96 6.86
N GLU A 41 -35.50 -1.07 5.59
CA GLU A 41 -34.52 -1.07 4.51
C GLU A 41 -33.71 0.20 4.65
N GLY A 42 -32.58 0.09 5.36
CA GLY A 42 -31.54 1.09 5.34
C GLY A 42 -30.98 1.07 3.93
N SER A 43 -31.58 1.89 3.05
CA SER A 43 -30.98 2.31 1.79
C SER A 43 -29.74 3.14 2.12
N ALA A 44 -28.73 2.48 2.67
CA ALA A 44 -27.37 2.98 2.70
C ALA A 44 -26.91 2.99 1.25
N ALA A 45 -26.58 4.17 0.74
CA ALA A 45 -25.93 4.30 -0.56
C ALA A 45 -24.80 3.25 -0.66
N PRO A 46 -24.63 2.58 -1.81
CA PRO A 46 -23.58 1.57 -1.97
C PRO A 46 -22.27 2.18 -1.50
N ILE A 47 -21.64 1.59 -0.48
CA ILE A 47 -20.38 2.11 0.03
C ILE A 47 -19.39 1.96 -1.14
N PRO A 48 -18.92 3.06 -1.78
CA PRO A 48 -18.07 2.96 -2.96
C PRO A 48 -16.69 2.35 -2.64
N SER A 49 -16.43 2.02 -1.38
CA SER A 49 -15.17 1.48 -0.89
C SER A 49 -15.06 -0.05 -1.01
N ALA A 50 -16.16 -0.80 -1.00
CA ALA A 50 -16.08 -2.25 -0.95
C ALA A 50 -15.44 -2.82 -2.23
N GLU A 51 -15.79 -2.27 -3.40
CA GLU A 51 -15.22 -2.67 -4.69
C GLU A 51 -13.76 -2.21 -4.84
N LYS A 52 -13.43 -1.01 -4.37
CA LYS A 52 -12.05 -0.46 -4.41
C LYS A 52 -11.07 -1.26 -3.54
N TRP A 53 -11.58 -1.85 -2.47
CA TRP A 53 -10.80 -2.71 -1.56
C TRP A 53 -11.14 -4.19 -1.72
N SER A 54 -11.77 -4.57 -2.84
CA SER A 54 -12.00 -5.97 -3.19
C SER A 54 -10.69 -6.73 -3.35
N HIS A 55 -10.72 -8.06 -3.23
CA HIS A 55 -9.53 -8.89 -3.39
C HIS A 55 -8.90 -8.70 -4.78
N GLU A 56 -9.73 -8.62 -5.81
CA GLU A 56 -9.33 -8.43 -7.20
C GLU A 56 -8.68 -7.06 -7.40
N ALA A 57 -9.26 -5.99 -6.83
CA ALA A 57 -8.66 -4.65 -6.87
C ALA A 57 -7.31 -4.61 -6.13
N ILE A 58 -7.21 -5.31 -4.99
CA ILE A 58 -5.97 -5.45 -4.22
C ILE A 58 -4.88 -6.21 -5.03
N VAL A 59 -5.27 -7.24 -5.76
CA VAL A 59 -4.35 -8.01 -6.63
C VAL A 59 -3.92 -7.16 -7.82
N ALA A 60 -4.86 -6.52 -8.51
CA ALA A 60 -4.59 -5.66 -9.66
C ALA A 60 -3.63 -4.52 -9.32
N ARG A 61 -3.88 -3.78 -8.22
CA ARG A 61 -2.96 -2.72 -7.77
C ARG A 61 -1.58 -3.27 -7.42
N SER A 62 -1.51 -4.45 -6.82
CA SER A 62 -0.25 -5.06 -6.40
C SER A 62 0.57 -5.51 -7.60
N ASN A 63 -0.06 -5.96 -8.68
CA ASN A 63 0.59 -6.29 -9.95
C ASN A 63 1.12 -5.04 -10.67
N MET A 64 0.44 -3.89 -10.56
CA MET A 64 0.89 -2.62 -11.16
C MET A 64 1.94 -1.88 -10.32
N ARG A 65 2.04 -2.19 -9.02
CA ARG A 65 2.95 -1.53 -8.07
C ARG A 65 4.43 -1.55 -8.52
N PRO A 66 5.01 -2.67 -9.01
CA PRO A 66 6.40 -2.70 -9.45
C PRO A 66 6.67 -1.69 -10.57
N LEU A 67 5.81 -1.64 -11.59
CA LEU A 67 5.95 -0.73 -12.73
C LEU A 67 5.85 0.74 -12.29
N ARG A 68 4.85 1.06 -11.46
CA ARG A 68 4.68 2.42 -10.92
C ARG A 68 5.88 2.83 -10.07
N ARG A 69 6.40 1.91 -9.25
CA ARG A 69 7.60 2.15 -8.42
C ARG A 69 8.86 2.33 -9.25
N GLU A 70 9.04 1.56 -10.32
CA GLU A 70 10.17 1.74 -11.23
C GLU A 70 10.15 3.12 -11.88
N LYS A 71 8.98 3.59 -12.36
CA LYS A 71 8.84 4.93 -12.92
C LYS A 71 9.17 6.02 -11.88
N LEU A 72 8.72 5.87 -10.63
CA LEU A 72 9.08 6.77 -9.53
C LEU A 72 10.60 6.76 -9.26
N ASN A 73 11.25 5.59 -9.28
CA ASN A 73 12.69 5.48 -9.12
C ASN A 73 13.45 6.15 -10.27
N ARG A 74 12.99 5.97 -11.52
CA ARG A 74 13.60 6.62 -12.69
C ARG A 74 13.51 8.14 -12.57
N ALA A 75 12.34 8.67 -12.22
CA ALA A 75 12.15 10.09 -11.96
C ALA A 75 13.06 10.61 -10.84
N ALA A 76 13.19 9.85 -9.75
CA ALA A 76 14.09 10.20 -8.65
C ALA A 76 15.55 10.30 -9.08
N ASN A 77 15.98 9.41 -9.98
CA ASN A 77 17.35 9.36 -10.48
C ASN A 77 17.62 10.42 -11.55
N SER A 78 16.65 10.71 -12.42
CA SER A 78 16.80 11.70 -13.49
C SER A 78 16.51 13.14 -13.03
N GLY A 79 15.76 13.32 -11.93
CA GLY A 79 15.22 14.62 -11.54
C GLY A 79 14.08 15.12 -12.43
N GLU A 80 13.65 14.32 -13.40
CA GLU A 80 12.55 14.63 -14.31
C GLU A 80 11.20 14.33 -13.64
N ASN A 81 10.28 15.30 -13.66
CA ASN A 81 8.97 15.14 -13.05
C ASN A 81 8.15 14.09 -13.84
N PRO A 82 7.65 13.01 -13.20
CA PRO A 82 6.91 11.95 -13.89
C PRO A 82 5.48 12.35 -14.32
N GLY A 83 5.07 13.59 -14.02
CA GLY A 83 3.77 14.16 -14.32
C GLY A 83 2.84 14.16 -13.11
N PHE A 84 2.03 15.21 -12.98
CA PHE A 84 1.09 15.35 -11.88
C PHE A 84 0.03 14.24 -11.88
N GLU A 85 -0.62 13.99 -13.02
CA GLU A 85 -1.63 12.94 -13.20
C GLU A 85 -1.13 11.58 -12.70
N PHE A 86 0.11 11.23 -13.05
CA PHE A 86 0.72 9.97 -12.61
C PHE A 86 0.94 9.92 -11.09
N LEU A 87 1.39 11.01 -10.48
CA LEU A 87 1.56 11.10 -9.03
C LEU A 87 0.22 11.02 -8.30
N GLN A 88 -0.81 11.70 -8.79
CA GLN A 88 -2.16 11.67 -8.23
C GLN A 88 -2.80 10.28 -8.36
N GLU A 89 -2.66 9.62 -9.51
CA GLU A 89 -3.13 8.25 -9.73
C GLU A 89 -2.48 7.30 -8.73
N CYS A 90 -1.14 7.31 -8.65
CA CYS A 90 -0.40 6.45 -7.72
C CYS A 90 -0.75 6.72 -6.26
N TRP A 91 -0.99 7.99 -5.90
CA TRP A 91 -1.38 8.39 -4.56
C TRP A 91 -2.77 7.87 -4.17
N SER A 92 -3.72 7.96 -5.10
CA SER A 92 -5.13 7.63 -4.87
C SER A 92 -5.41 6.14 -4.94
N ASP A 93 -4.63 5.40 -5.72
CA ASP A 93 -4.85 3.97 -6.00
C ASP A 93 -4.05 3.04 -5.07
N ASP A 94 -2.80 3.39 -4.74
CA ASP A 94 -1.91 2.50 -3.98
C ASP A 94 -1.31 3.19 -2.73
N PRO A 95 -1.86 2.91 -1.52
CA PRO A 95 -1.31 3.42 -0.26
C PRO A 95 0.18 3.10 -0.05
N ALA A 96 0.68 1.99 -0.62
CA ALA A 96 2.08 1.62 -0.49
C ALA A 96 3.03 2.54 -1.28
N LEU A 97 2.53 3.25 -2.30
CA LEU A 97 3.32 4.21 -3.07
C LEU A 97 3.31 5.62 -2.47
N GLN A 98 2.32 5.95 -1.63
CA GLN A 98 2.23 7.26 -0.98
C GLN A 98 3.50 7.62 -0.19
N ILE A 99 4.10 6.65 0.50
CA ILE A 99 5.35 6.89 1.25
C ILE A 99 6.52 7.27 0.33
N VAL A 100 6.60 6.67 -0.86
CA VAL A 100 7.63 6.97 -1.85
C VAL A 100 7.39 8.34 -2.45
N ILE A 101 6.14 8.64 -2.81
CA ILE A 101 5.73 9.94 -3.37
C ILE A 101 6.01 11.07 -2.36
N LYS A 102 5.65 10.91 -1.08
CA LYS A 102 5.96 11.89 -0.02
C LYS A 102 7.45 12.17 0.07
N LYS A 103 8.29 11.12 0.05
CA LYS A 103 9.75 11.26 0.06
C LYS A 103 10.25 12.00 -1.18
N LEU A 104 9.69 11.73 -2.35
CA LEU A 104 10.05 12.42 -3.58
C LEU A 104 9.65 13.90 -3.55
N LEU A 105 8.45 14.23 -3.09
CA LEU A 105 8.01 15.62 -2.96
C LEU A 105 8.87 16.40 -1.95
N ALA A 106 9.39 15.76 -0.90
CA ALA A 106 10.36 16.39 -0.01
C ALA A 106 11.70 16.68 -0.68
N LYS A 107 12.13 15.83 -1.64
CA LYS A 107 13.38 16.03 -2.41
C LYS A 107 13.18 17.00 -3.58
N PHE A 108 11.99 17.01 -4.17
CA PHE A 108 11.63 17.78 -5.35
C PHE A 108 10.33 18.56 -5.07
N PRO A 109 10.36 19.58 -4.20
CA PRO A 109 9.15 20.34 -3.80
C PRO A 109 8.44 20.98 -4.99
N GLN A 110 9.17 21.32 -6.06
CA GLN A 110 8.62 21.89 -7.29
C GLN A 110 7.68 20.94 -8.04
N TRP A 111 7.72 19.64 -7.77
CA TRP A 111 6.77 18.68 -8.35
C TRP A 111 5.37 18.80 -7.74
N GLY A 112 5.28 19.26 -6.48
CA GLY A 112 4.01 19.56 -5.82
C GLY A 112 3.48 20.96 -6.14
N LEU A 113 4.35 21.92 -6.45
CA LEU A 113 3.94 23.32 -6.70
C LEU A 113 3.21 23.52 -8.04
N ARG A 114 3.31 22.58 -8.98
CA ARG A 114 2.53 22.63 -10.24
C ARG A 114 1.02 22.42 -10.01
N LEU A 115 0.61 22.04 -8.79
CA LEU A 115 -0.77 21.93 -8.34
C LEU A 115 -1.57 23.23 -8.35
N GLN A 116 -0.92 24.40 -8.39
CA GLN A 116 -1.57 25.70 -8.29
C GLN A 116 -1.40 26.59 -9.53
N ALA A 117 -0.73 26.11 -10.58
CA ALA A 117 -0.39 26.91 -11.76
C ALA A 117 -1.33 26.69 -12.96
N GLU A 118 -2.36 25.83 -12.82
CA GLU A 118 -3.37 25.55 -13.86
C GLU A 118 -4.81 25.88 -13.41
N TYR A 119 -4.97 26.70 -12.36
CA TYR A 119 -6.25 27.28 -11.92
C TYR A 119 -6.22 28.80 -11.93
#